data_AF-A0A9E0HED8-F1
#
_entry.id   AF-A0A9E0HED8-F1
#
_cell.length_a   1.000
_cell.length_b   1.000
_cell.length_c   1.000
_cell.angle_alpha   90.00
_cell.angle_beta   90.00
_cell.angle_gamma   90.00
#
_symmetry.space_group_name_H-M   'P 1'
#
loop_
_entity.id
_entity.type
_entity.pdbx_description
1 polymer ?
#
loop_
_entity_poly.entity_id
_entity_poly.type
_entity_poly.pdbx_seq_one_letter_code
_entity_poly.pdbx_strand_id
1 'polypeptide(L)'
;MSWAWYLGDLADHLARAVAELEAGLTLEQAPHGLDTWDETALQQAFAAALARDHEIAREVHYPSTAGRKRSHRARCDLVVTPAGAPLSRGEPLPGLCPPEQALWLELKVARRRRPGGGRDGRYRGQWQRHLVADLQKLAAEPAIRDAALVVAVFAEDEAGLHRDLDSFESILIRHDVLAGFRVVRTVAIADRLGHTTCGIALWPTVQRGTTDAEPPSALPSWSSGWPG
;
A
#
# COMPACT_ATOMS: atom_id res chain seq x y z
N MET A 1 11.41 8.87 6.55
CA MET A 1 10.43 8.32 7.50
C MET A 1 10.66 8.93 8.87
N SER A 2 9.63 9.48 9.49
CA SER A 2 9.71 9.87 10.89
C SER A 2 9.93 8.63 11.76
N TRP A 3 10.62 8.79 12.91
CA TRP A 3 10.77 7.70 13.88
C TRP A 3 9.46 7.30 14.56
N ALA A 4 8.33 7.97 14.24
CA ALA A 4 7.02 7.71 14.83
C ALA A 4 6.34 6.45 14.27
N TRP A 5 6.74 5.97 13.08
CA TRP A 5 6.08 4.86 12.41
C TRP A 5 7.05 3.70 12.16
N TYR A 6 7.13 2.76 13.10
CA TYR A 6 7.90 1.54 12.89
C TYR A 6 7.10 0.54 12.05
N LEU A 7 7.47 0.38 10.78
CA LEU A 7 6.77 -0.53 9.85
C LEU A 7 6.82 -2.00 10.30
N GLY A 8 7.76 -2.37 11.18
CA GLY A 8 7.78 -3.68 11.84
C GLY A 8 6.53 -3.93 12.66
N ASP A 9 6.20 -3.01 13.56
CA ASP A 9 5.02 -3.13 14.44
C ASP A 9 3.73 -3.14 13.63
N LEU A 10 3.66 -2.31 12.58
CA LEU A 10 2.51 -2.30 11.68
C LEU A 10 2.37 -3.65 10.94
N ALA A 11 3.46 -4.21 10.44
CA ALA A 11 3.44 -5.52 9.79
C ALA A 11 3.02 -6.62 10.79
N ASP A 12 3.48 -6.56 12.04
CA ASP A 12 3.07 -7.46 13.11
C ASP A 12 1.58 -7.35 13.45
N HIS A 13 1.03 -6.14 13.50
CA HIS A 13 -0.40 -5.90 13.72
C HIS A 13 -1.26 -6.46 12.59
N LEU A 14 -0.87 -6.20 11.34
CA LEU A 14 -1.58 -6.71 10.17
C LEU A 14 -1.49 -8.24 10.06
N ALA A 15 -0.33 -8.83 10.35
CA ALA A 15 -0.17 -10.29 10.38
C ALA A 15 -1.03 -10.93 11.48
N ARG A 16 -1.10 -10.32 12.67
CA ARG A 16 -2.00 -10.76 13.75
C ARG A 16 -3.46 -10.69 13.31
N ALA A 17 -3.86 -9.63 12.63
CA ALA A 17 -5.22 -9.50 12.09
C ALA A 17 -5.55 -10.63 11.10
N VAL A 18 -4.63 -10.96 10.18
CA VAL A 18 -4.80 -12.10 9.26
C VAL A 18 -4.95 -13.41 10.03
N ALA A 19 -4.10 -13.66 11.02
CA ALA A 19 -4.13 -14.88 11.82
C ALA A 19 -5.45 -15.02 12.60
N GLU A 20 -5.95 -13.94 13.21
CA GLU A 20 -7.24 -13.91 13.92
C GLU A 20 -8.41 -14.19 12.98
N LEU A 21 -8.42 -13.56 11.80
CA LEU A 21 -9.47 -13.77 10.81
C LEU A 21 -9.47 -15.21 10.27
N GLU A 22 -8.29 -15.76 9.98
CA GLU A 22 -8.15 -17.15 9.53
C GLU A 22 -8.59 -18.15 10.60
N ALA A 23 -8.26 -17.88 11.87
CA ALA A 23 -8.72 -18.69 12.99
C ALA A 23 -10.26 -18.68 13.10
N GLY A 24 -10.88 -17.51 12.90
CA GLY A 24 -12.34 -17.36 12.85
C GLY A 24 -12.97 -18.19 11.72
N LEU A 25 -12.47 -18.06 10.49
CA LEU A 25 -12.94 -18.82 9.33
C LEU A 25 -12.75 -20.34 9.52
N THR A 26 -11.70 -20.75 10.22
CA THR A 26 -11.45 -22.16 10.54
C THR A 26 -12.44 -22.68 11.58
N LEU A 27 -12.70 -21.90 12.64
CA LEU A 27 -13.68 -22.24 13.66
C LEU A 27 -15.10 -22.36 13.08
N GLU A 28 -15.46 -21.47 12.16
CA GLU A 28 -16.73 -21.49 11.43
C GLU A 28 -16.82 -22.60 10.37
N GLN A 29 -15.72 -23.31 10.12
CA GLN A 29 -15.59 -24.27 9.01
C GLN A 29 -15.96 -23.64 7.66
N ALA A 30 -15.57 -22.38 7.46
CA ALA A 30 -15.89 -21.64 6.25
C ALA A 30 -15.31 -22.35 5.00
N PRO A 31 -16.12 -22.55 3.94
CA PRO A 31 -15.67 -23.20 2.72
C PRO A 31 -14.73 -22.32 1.88
N HIS A 32 -14.68 -21.02 2.16
CA HIS A 32 -13.85 -20.04 1.47
C HIS A 32 -12.95 -19.31 2.47
N GLY A 33 -11.68 -19.13 2.10
CA GLY A 33 -10.66 -18.49 2.93
C GLY A 33 -10.49 -17.00 2.62
N LEU A 34 -9.57 -16.36 3.35
CA LEU A 34 -9.19 -14.95 3.12
C LEU A 34 -8.67 -14.69 1.70
N ASP A 35 -8.13 -15.71 1.04
CA ASP A 35 -7.64 -15.65 -0.32
C ASP A 35 -8.74 -15.44 -1.38
N THR A 36 -10.02 -15.53 -0.97
CA THR A 36 -11.19 -15.14 -1.78
C THR A 36 -11.61 -13.67 -1.60
N TRP A 37 -11.17 -13.02 -0.53
CA TRP A 37 -11.61 -11.66 -0.21
C TRP A 37 -11.06 -10.67 -1.23
N ASP A 38 -11.82 -9.63 -1.54
CA ASP A 38 -11.34 -8.54 -2.39
C ASP A 38 -10.53 -7.51 -1.59
N GLU A 39 -9.94 -6.57 -2.31
CA GLU A 39 -9.12 -5.50 -1.72
C GLU A 39 -9.92 -4.69 -0.72
N THR A 40 -11.16 -4.31 -1.06
CA THR A 40 -12.05 -3.55 -0.19
C THR A 40 -12.31 -4.28 1.13
N ALA A 41 -12.66 -5.58 1.09
CA ALA A 41 -12.92 -6.40 2.27
C ALA A 41 -11.69 -6.45 3.20
N LEU A 42 -10.50 -6.67 2.64
CA LEU A 42 -9.26 -6.65 3.43
C LEU A 42 -8.93 -5.26 3.98
N GLN A 43 -9.17 -4.18 3.23
CA GLN A 43 -9.04 -2.81 3.76
C GLN A 43 -9.93 -2.60 4.98
N GLN A 44 -11.18 -3.09 4.96
CA GLN A 44 -12.08 -2.94 6.12
C GLN A 44 -11.56 -3.70 7.34
N ALA A 45 -11.12 -4.93 7.12
CA ALA A 45 -10.63 -5.80 8.19
C ALA A 45 -9.33 -5.24 8.81
N PHE A 46 -8.40 -4.77 7.99
CA PHE A 46 -7.17 -4.15 8.46
C PHE A 46 -7.44 -2.83 9.18
N ALA A 47 -8.35 -2.00 8.68
CA ALA A 47 -8.76 -0.79 9.39
C ALA A 47 -9.34 -1.11 10.78
N ALA A 48 -10.21 -2.11 10.87
CA ALA A 48 -10.80 -2.52 12.15
C ALA A 48 -9.75 -3.06 13.13
N ALA A 49 -8.76 -3.81 12.64
CA ALA A 49 -7.68 -4.31 13.48
C ALA A 49 -6.75 -3.19 13.99
N LEU A 50 -6.34 -2.29 13.09
CA LEU A 50 -5.47 -1.17 13.46
C LEU A 50 -6.15 -0.16 14.39
N ALA A 51 -7.47 -0.01 14.28
CA ALA A 51 -8.27 0.89 15.12
C ALA A 51 -8.28 0.51 16.62
N ARG A 52 -7.73 -0.65 16.99
CA ARG A 52 -7.55 -1.03 18.41
C ARG A 52 -6.52 -0.15 19.11
N ASP A 53 -5.51 0.32 18.39
CA ASP A 53 -4.36 1.05 18.95
C ASP A 53 -4.13 2.42 18.28
N HIS A 54 -4.89 2.75 17.24
CA HIS A 54 -4.71 3.93 16.40
C HIS A 54 -6.04 4.54 15.97
N GLU A 55 -6.01 5.79 15.55
CA GLU A 55 -7.10 6.40 14.79
C GLU A 55 -6.94 6.09 13.31
N ILE A 56 -7.99 5.57 12.66
CA ILE A 56 -7.95 5.12 11.26
C ILE A 56 -8.98 5.86 10.42
N ALA A 57 -8.52 6.49 9.35
CA ALA A 57 -9.37 7.04 8.31
C ALA A 57 -9.26 6.21 7.03
N ARG A 58 -10.39 5.87 6.42
CA ARG A 58 -10.44 5.11 5.16
C ARG A 58 -10.78 5.99 3.96
N GLU A 59 -10.32 5.59 2.78
CA GLU A 59 -10.63 6.23 1.49
C GLU A 59 -10.40 7.75 1.51
N VAL A 60 -9.28 8.17 2.08
CA VAL A 60 -8.98 9.58 2.33
C VAL A 60 -8.46 10.23 1.06
N HIS A 61 -9.15 11.28 0.62
CA HIS A 61 -8.68 12.07 -0.51
C HIS A 61 -7.37 12.79 -0.20
N TYR A 62 -6.50 12.84 -1.19
CA TYR A 62 -5.21 13.51 -1.05
C TYR A 62 -5.38 15.01 -0.79
N PRO A 63 -4.57 15.62 0.11
CA PRO A 63 -4.67 17.04 0.44
C PRO A 63 -4.57 17.96 -0.79
N SER A 64 -3.62 17.76 -1.71
CA SER A 64 -3.45 18.58 -2.91
C SER A 64 -4.64 18.57 -3.88
N THR A 65 -5.58 17.64 -3.71
CA THR A 65 -6.78 17.52 -4.54
C THR A 65 -7.99 18.25 -3.97
N ALA A 66 -7.85 18.93 -2.83
CA ALA A 66 -8.89 19.79 -2.27
C ALA A 66 -9.39 20.81 -3.32
N GLY A 67 -10.70 21.08 -3.30
CA GLY A 67 -11.35 21.96 -4.29
C GLY A 67 -11.68 21.32 -5.64
N ARG A 68 -11.14 20.14 -5.98
CA ARG A 68 -11.55 19.40 -7.19
C ARG A 68 -12.87 18.66 -7.00
N LYS A 69 -13.57 18.35 -8.10
CA LYS A 69 -14.78 17.50 -8.07
C LYS A 69 -14.46 16.16 -7.40
N ARG A 70 -15.28 15.75 -6.42
CA ARG A 70 -15.04 14.52 -5.62
C ARG A 70 -14.71 13.29 -6.47
N SER A 71 -15.41 13.07 -7.59
CA SER A 71 -15.18 11.93 -8.47
C SER A 71 -13.79 11.89 -9.15
N HIS A 72 -13.05 13.00 -9.15
CA HIS A 72 -11.73 13.12 -9.77
C HIS A 72 -10.60 13.22 -8.74
N ARG A 73 -10.90 13.13 -7.45
CA ARG A 73 -9.90 13.23 -6.39
C ARG A 73 -9.26 11.86 -6.19
N ALA A 74 -7.92 11.82 -6.23
CA ALA A 74 -7.16 10.66 -5.79
C ALA A 74 -7.39 10.45 -4.29
N ARG A 75 -7.35 9.18 -3.87
CA ARG A 75 -7.55 8.77 -2.48
C ARG A 75 -6.51 7.72 -2.08
N CYS A 76 -6.23 7.65 -0.80
CA CYS A 76 -5.48 6.59 -0.16
C CYS A 76 -6.45 5.65 0.55
N ASP A 77 -6.10 4.37 0.59
CA ASP A 77 -6.97 3.36 1.19
C ASP A 77 -7.11 3.56 2.69
N LEU A 78 -6.00 3.68 3.40
CA LEU A 78 -5.96 3.86 4.86
C LEU A 78 -4.99 4.98 5.26
N VAL A 79 -5.37 5.74 6.27
CA VAL A 79 -4.49 6.70 6.94
C VAL A 79 -4.48 6.39 8.43
N VAL A 80 -3.29 6.16 8.97
CA VAL A 80 -3.04 5.82 10.37
C VAL A 80 -2.54 7.05 11.09
N THR A 81 -3.17 7.33 12.23
CA THR A 81 -2.84 8.46 13.11
C THR A 81 -2.78 7.97 14.57
N PRO A 82 -2.04 8.67 15.46
CA PRO A 82 -1.96 8.27 16.86
C PRO A 82 -3.34 8.17 17.52
N ALA A 83 -3.49 7.27 18.49
CA ALA A 83 -4.73 7.12 19.25
C ALA A 83 -5.18 8.46 19.86
N GLY A 84 -6.47 8.80 19.69
CA GLY A 84 -7.05 10.06 20.18
C GLY A 84 -6.69 11.30 19.36
N ALA A 85 -5.98 11.15 18.23
CA ALA A 85 -5.60 12.26 17.35
C ALA A 85 -6.04 12.00 15.89
N PRO A 86 -7.34 12.08 15.57
CA PRO A 86 -7.83 11.76 14.23
C PRO A 86 -7.27 12.72 13.18
N LEU A 87 -7.18 12.24 11.93
CA LEU A 87 -6.63 12.99 10.81
C LEU A 87 -7.38 14.32 10.55
N SER A 88 -6.64 15.43 10.49
CA SER A 88 -7.13 16.72 10.00
C SER A 88 -7.36 16.68 8.49
N ARG A 89 -8.51 17.22 8.05
CA ARG A 89 -8.89 17.32 6.63
C ARG A 89 -8.82 18.76 6.13
N GLY A 90 -8.01 19.57 6.78
CA GLY A 90 -7.85 21.01 6.51
C GLY A 90 -8.47 21.90 7.59
N GLU A 91 -9.10 21.32 8.62
CA GLU A 91 -9.57 22.06 9.78
C GLU A 91 -8.43 22.31 10.78
N PRO A 92 -8.21 23.57 11.23
CA PRO A 92 -7.19 23.90 12.22
C PRO A 92 -7.72 23.70 13.65
N LEU A 93 -8.26 22.51 13.94
CA LEU A 93 -8.79 22.18 15.27
C LEU A 93 -7.69 21.56 16.15
N PRO A 94 -7.60 21.94 17.44
CA PRO A 94 -6.70 21.28 18.38
C PRO A 94 -7.00 19.78 18.49
N GLY A 95 -5.94 18.97 18.64
CA GLY A 95 -6.07 17.53 18.82
C GLY A 95 -6.21 16.71 17.52
N LEU A 96 -6.22 17.36 16.35
CA LEU A 96 -6.17 16.63 15.07
C LEU A 96 -4.72 16.36 14.64
N CYS A 97 -4.48 15.19 14.06
CA CYS A 97 -3.19 14.86 13.45
C CYS A 97 -3.10 15.50 12.05
N PRO A 98 -2.10 16.35 11.76
CA PRO A 98 -1.93 16.89 10.42
C PRO A 98 -1.49 15.79 9.42
N PRO A 99 -1.84 15.90 8.12
CA PRO A 99 -1.44 14.94 7.08
C PRO A 99 0.04 14.57 7.07
N GLU A 100 0.91 15.53 7.37
CA GLU A 100 2.37 15.41 7.38
C GLU A 100 2.91 14.55 8.53
N GLN A 101 2.10 14.27 9.55
CA GLN A 101 2.45 13.41 10.69
C GLN A 101 1.75 12.05 10.64
N ALA A 102 0.80 11.87 9.72
CA ALA A 102 0.08 10.62 9.52
C ALA A 102 0.86 9.65 8.64
N LEU A 103 0.58 8.35 8.80
CA LEU A 103 1.08 7.31 7.91
C LEU A 103 0.01 6.92 6.89
N TRP A 104 0.33 7.08 5.61
CA TRP A 104 -0.58 6.81 4.49
C TRP A 104 -0.28 5.43 3.90
N LEU A 105 -1.29 4.56 3.83
CA LEU A 105 -1.14 3.17 3.41
C LEU A 105 -2.00 2.88 2.18
N GLU A 106 -1.35 2.43 1.11
CA GLU A 106 -2.02 1.87 -0.06
C GLU A 106 -2.01 0.35 0.04
N LEU A 107 -3.18 -0.30 0.01
CA LEU A 107 -3.29 -1.75 0.11
C LEU A 107 -3.46 -2.35 -1.28
N LYS A 108 -2.71 -3.41 -1.57
CA LYS A 108 -2.92 -4.26 -2.75
C LYS A 108 -3.00 -5.72 -2.35
N VAL A 109 -3.83 -6.45 -3.07
CA VAL A 109 -3.99 -7.90 -2.90
C VAL A 109 -3.37 -8.62 -4.08
N ALA A 110 -2.64 -9.68 -3.77
CA ALA A 110 -1.95 -10.48 -4.76
C ALA A 110 -2.25 -11.98 -4.55
N ARG A 111 -2.73 -12.66 -5.59
CA ARG A 111 -3.04 -14.10 -5.57
C ARG A 111 -2.81 -14.72 -6.95
N ARG A 112 -2.16 -15.88 -7.00
CA ARG A 112 -1.87 -16.59 -8.26
C ARG A 112 -3.04 -17.43 -8.74
N ARG A 113 -3.87 -17.94 -7.83
CA ARG A 113 -5.09 -18.70 -8.15
C ARG A 113 -6.32 -17.82 -7.91
N ARG A 114 -7.27 -17.89 -8.84
CA ARG A 114 -8.57 -17.23 -8.69
C ARG A 114 -9.57 -18.17 -8.01
N PRO A 115 -10.60 -17.64 -7.35
CA PRO A 115 -11.80 -18.41 -7.04
C PRO A 115 -12.28 -19.15 -8.29
N GLY A 116 -12.42 -20.49 -8.20
CA GLY A 116 -12.73 -21.35 -9.36
C GLY A 116 -11.53 -22.06 -10.01
N GLY A 117 -10.31 -21.95 -9.46
CA GLY A 117 -9.17 -22.84 -9.76
C GLY A 117 -8.32 -22.47 -10.99
N GLY A 118 -8.67 -21.40 -11.72
CA GLY A 118 -7.87 -20.89 -12.83
C GLY A 118 -6.62 -20.13 -12.36
N ARG A 119 -5.49 -20.31 -13.06
CA ARG A 119 -4.30 -19.45 -12.90
C ARG A 119 -4.60 -18.04 -13.41
N ASP A 120 -4.25 -17.03 -12.62
CA ASP A 120 -4.43 -15.63 -13.04
C ASP A 120 -3.33 -15.19 -14.01
N GLY A 121 -3.53 -15.37 -15.31
CA GLY A 121 -2.60 -14.92 -16.35
C GLY A 121 -2.47 -13.40 -16.48
N ARG A 122 -3.42 -12.61 -15.93
CA ARG A 122 -3.40 -11.13 -15.96
C ARG A 122 -2.70 -10.52 -14.75
N TYR A 123 -2.37 -11.36 -13.77
CA TYR A 123 -1.76 -11.04 -12.49
C TYR A 123 -0.44 -10.26 -12.61
N ARG A 124 0.40 -10.53 -13.61
CA ARG A 124 1.66 -9.76 -13.77
C ARG A 124 1.41 -8.40 -14.40
N GLY A 125 1.02 -8.33 -15.66
CA GLY A 125 1.13 -7.06 -16.42
C GLY A 125 0.17 -5.93 -16.01
N GLN A 126 -1.08 -6.25 -15.63
CA GLN A 126 -2.07 -5.22 -15.28
C GLN A 126 -1.87 -4.72 -13.84
N TRP A 127 -1.65 -5.65 -12.91
CA TRP A 127 -1.37 -5.35 -11.51
C TRP A 127 -0.12 -4.49 -11.34
N GLN A 128 0.94 -4.78 -12.12
CA GLN A 128 2.19 -3.99 -12.11
C GLN A 128 1.99 -2.52 -12.47
N ARG A 129 1.22 -2.23 -13.53
CA ARG A 129 1.00 -0.85 -13.98
C ARG A 129 0.16 -0.05 -13.00
N HIS A 130 -0.86 -0.69 -12.41
CA HIS A 130 -1.69 -0.02 -11.41
C HIS A 130 -0.90 0.24 -10.12
N LEU A 131 -0.08 -0.72 -9.69
CA LEU A 131 0.79 -0.57 -8.52
C LEU A 131 1.73 0.63 -8.64
N VAL A 132 2.47 0.71 -9.75
CA VAL A 132 3.41 1.82 -9.99
C VAL A 132 2.69 3.15 -10.03
N ALA A 133 1.54 3.23 -10.70
CA ALA A 133 0.77 4.45 -10.79
C ALA A 133 0.26 4.93 -9.42
N ASP A 134 -0.23 4.03 -8.57
CA ASP A 134 -0.74 4.39 -7.24
C ASP A 134 0.39 4.89 -6.32
N LEU A 135 1.56 4.28 -6.39
CA LEU A 135 2.71 4.75 -5.63
C LEU A 135 3.30 6.06 -6.16
N GLN A 136 3.30 6.27 -7.48
CA GLN A 136 3.68 7.56 -8.05
C GLN A 136 2.74 8.68 -7.61
N LYS A 137 1.44 8.40 -7.48
CA LYS A 137 0.47 9.37 -6.93
C LYS A 137 0.79 9.68 -5.47
N LEU A 138 1.04 8.67 -4.64
CA LEU A 138 1.43 8.86 -3.23
C LEU A 138 2.70 9.72 -3.12
N ALA A 139 3.75 9.37 -3.87
CA ALA A 139 5.02 10.08 -3.85
C ALA A 139 4.93 11.53 -4.37
N ALA A 140 3.95 11.83 -5.22
CA ALA A 140 3.73 13.16 -5.77
C ALA A 140 2.90 14.08 -4.85
N GLU A 141 2.34 13.57 -3.75
CA GLU A 141 1.56 14.39 -2.81
C GLU A 141 2.48 15.07 -1.79
N PRO A 142 2.63 16.41 -1.79
CA PRO A 142 3.60 17.10 -0.93
C PRO A 142 3.34 16.93 0.57
N ALA A 143 2.08 16.81 0.97
CA ALA A 143 1.69 16.70 2.38
C ALA A 143 1.92 15.29 2.98
N ILE A 144 2.15 14.25 2.16
CA ILE A 144 2.28 12.86 2.62
C ILE A 144 3.74 12.51 2.91
N ARG A 145 4.23 12.81 4.13
CA ARG A 145 5.65 12.56 4.49
C ARG A 145 5.99 11.10 4.73
N ASP A 146 5.07 10.36 5.32
CA ASP A 146 5.21 8.96 5.66
C ASP A 146 4.14 8.16 4.91
N ALA A 147 4.58 7.27 4.03
CA ALA A 147 3.70 6.38 3.28
C ALA A 147 4.33 5.01 3.05
N ALA A 148 3.47 4.00 2.94
CA ALA A 148 3.87 2.64 2.62
C ALA A 148 2.85 1.94 1.72
N LEU A 149 3.38 1.10 0.83
CA LEU A 149 2.61 0.08 0.15
C LEU A 149 2.45 -1.12 1.08
N VAL A 150 1.22 -1.57 1.30
CA VAL A 150 0.92 -2.86 1.92
C VAL A 150 0.50 -3.84 0.82
N VAL A 151 1.14 -4.99 0.74
CA VAL A 151 0.71 -6.08 -0.15
C VAL A 151 0.38 -7.33 0.66
N ALA A 152 -0.86 -7.79 0.56
CA ALA A 152 -1.29 -9.09 1.03
C ALA A 152 -1.13 -10.11 -0.10
N VAL A 153 -0.19 -11.05 0.04
CA VAL A 153 0.14 -12.05 -0.97
C VAL A 153 -0.31 -13.43 -0.51
N PHE A 154 -1.23 -14.04 -1.24
CA PHE A 154 -1.66 -15.43 -1.04
C PHE A 154 -0.87 -16.35 -1.96
N ALA A 155 -0.09 -17.25 -1.37
CA ALA A 155 0.86 -18.11 -2.05
C ALA A 155 0.65 -19.59 -1.70
N GLU A 156 1.08 -20.47 -2.61
CA GLU A 156 1.00 -21.92 -2.44
C GLU A 156 1.86 -22.38 -1.25
N ASP A 157 3.01 -21.73 -1.06
CA ASP A 157 3.97 -21.96 0.02
C ASP A 157 4.85 -20.71 0.23
N GLU A 158 5.70 -20.73 1.26
CA GLU A 158 6.62 -19.64 1.59
C GLU A 158 7.67 -19.38 0.49
N ALA A 159 8.13 -20.42 -0.19
CA ALA A 159 9.06 -20.26 -1.32
C ALA A 159 8.40 -19.51 -2.49
N GLY A 160 7.13 -19.76 -2.75
CA GLY A 160 6.30 -19.07 -3.72
C GLY A 160 6.07 -17.62 -3.36
N LEU A 161 5.79 -17.36 -2.07
CA LEU A 161 5.69 -16.00 -1.53
C LEU A 161 6.97 -15.20 -1.82
N HIS A 162 8.15 -15.72 -1.47
CA HIS A 162 9.41 -15.00 -1.70
C HIS A 162 9.67 -14.70 -3.18
N ARG A 163 9.44 -15.68 -4.07
CA ARG A 163 9.57 -15.46 -5.53
C ARG A 163 8.64 -14.35 -6.04
N ASP A 164 7.44 -14.24 -5.48
CA ASP A 164 6.48 -13.18 -5.82
C ASP A 164 6.95 -11.81 -5.31
N LEU A 165 7.36 -11.74 -4.03
CA LEU A 165 7.87 -10.50 -3.43
C LEU A 165 9.12 -9.99 -4.15
N ASP A 166 10.06 -10.86 -4.52
CA ASP A 166 11.27 -10.49 -5.27
C ASP A 166 10.94 -10.01 -6.68
N SER A 167 9.93 -10.61 -7.30
CA SER A 167 9.42 -10.14 -8.60
C SER A 167 8.81 -8.74 -8.46
N PHE A 168 8.09 -8.45 -7.37
CA PHE A 168 7.51 -7.13 -7.10
C PHE A 168 8.58 -6.07 -6.84
N GLU A 169 9.55 -6.38 -5.98
CA GLU A 169 10.64 -5.48 -5.66
C GLU A 169 11.45 -5.10 -6.91
N SER A 170 11.76 -6.06 -7.78
CA SER A 170 12.45 -5.81 -9.06
C SER A 170 11.72 -4.79 -9.94
N ILE A 171 10.40 -4.74 -9.86
CA ILE A 171 9.56 -3.84 -10.65
C ILE A 171 9.53 -2.46 -10.02
N LEU A 172 9.35 -2.39 -8.70
CA LEU A 172 9.36 -1.13 -7.97
C LEU A 172 10.73 -0.42 -8.08
N ILE A 173 11.83 -1.18 -8.09
CA ILE A 173 13.19 -0.67 -8.37
C ILE A 173 13.27 -0.10 -9.79
N ARG A 174 12.79 -0.84 -10.80
CA ARG A 174 12.83 -0.38 -12.21
C ARG A 174 12.09 0.94 -12.42
N HIS A 175 11.06 1.20 -11.63
CA HIS A 175 10.24 2.40 -11.73
C HIS A 175 10.65 3.51 -10.75
N ASP A 176 11.76 3.33 -10.01
CA ASP A 176 12.32 4.32 -9.07
C ASP A 176 11.32 4.76 -7.98
N VAL A 177 10.61 3.79 -7.38
CA VAL A 177 9.50 4.05 -6.44
C VAL A 177 9.84 3.66 -4.99
N LEU A 178 10.94 2.94 -4.74
CA LEU A 178 11.29 2.42 -3.41
C LEU A 178 12.21 3.34 -2.61
N ALA A 179 11.93 3.49 -1.31
CA ALA A 179 12.77 4.26 -0.38
C ALA A 179 13.62 3.44 0.58
N GLY A 180 13.37 2.15 0.69
CA GLY A 180 13.96 1.37 1.75
C GLY A 180 13.57 -0.09 1.70
N PHE A 181 13.98 -0.79 2.75
CA PHE A 181 13.81 -2.22 2.87
C PHE A 181 12.36 -2.59 3.16
N ARG A 182 11.88 -3.63 2.48
CA ARG A 182 10.58 -4.22 2.76
C ARG A 182 10.58 -4.88 4.13
N VAL A 183 9.46 -4.81 4.83
CA VAL A 183 9.18 -5.62 6.02
C VAL A 183 8.18 -6.69 5.61
N VAL A 184 8.44 -7.94 5.98
CA VAL A 184 7.56 -9.06 5.65
C VAL A 184 7.18 -9.81 6.92
N ARG A 185 5.91 -10.21 7.01
CA ARG A 185 5.40 -11.19 7.97
C ARG A 185 4.62 -12.25 7.23
N THR A 186 4.77 -13.49 7.68
CA THR A 186 4.15 -14.66 7.04
C THR A 186 3.19 -15.30 8.01
N VAL A 187 1.99 -15.63 7.53
CA VAL A 187 0.93 -16.29 8.29
C VAL A 187 0.53 -17.54 7.55
N ALA A 188 0.51 -18.68 8.24
CA ALA A 188 -0.04 -19.92 7.70
C ALA A 188 -1.57 -19.80 7.62
N ILE A 189 -2.16 -20.23 6.51
CA ILE A 189 -3.62 -20.26 6.30
C ILE A 189 -4.05 -21.66 5.88
N ALA A 190 -5.28 -22.06 6.19
CA ALA A 190 -5.77 -23.36 5.78
C ALA A 190 -6.05 -23.40 4.27
N ASP A 191 -5.61 -24.50 3.65
CA ASP A 191 -5.71 -24.68 2.21
C ASP A 191 -7.18 -24.90 1.77
N ARG A 192 -7.74 -23.89 1.11
CA ARG A 192 -9.09 -23.95 0.53
C ARG A 192 -9.09 -23.79 -1.00
N LEU A 193 -8.07 -23.16 -1.58
CA LEU A 193 -7.96 -22.90 -3.01
C LEU A 193 -6.56 -23.16 -3.59
N GLY A 194 -5.67 -23.77 -2.82
CA GLY A 194 -4.27 -24.04 -3.15
C GLY A 194 -3.30 -22.98 -2.65
N HIS A 195 -3.69 -22.15 -1.68
CA HIS A 195 -2.79 -21.26 -0.95
C HIS A 195 -2.69 -21.73 0.49
N THR A 196 -1.47 -21.89 1.00
CA THR A 196 -1.22 -22.29 2.40
C THR A 196 -0.55 -21.17 3.21
N THR A 197 -0.17 -20.09 2.52
CA THR A 197 0.63 -19.01 3.09
C THR A 197 0.05 -17.66 2.67
N CYS A 198 -0.15 -16.77 3.64
CA CYS A 198 -0.41 -15.36 3.42
C CYS A 198 0.81 -14.54 3.89
N GLY A 199 1.43 -13.79 2.98
CA GLY A 199 2.47 -12.83 3.32
C GLY A 199 1.91 -11.41 3.37
N ILE A 200 2.23 -10.68 4.45
CA ILE A 200 2.00 -9.25 4.58
C ILE A 200 3.35 -8.55 4.37
N ALA A 201 3.49 -7.86 3.25
CA ALA A 201 4.71 -7.16 2.88
C ALA A 201 4.46 -5.65 2.82
N LEU A 202 5.32 -4.88 3.50
CA LEU A 202 5.25 -3.42 3.55
C LEU A 202 6.50 -2.83 2.89
N TRP A 203 6.32 -1.93 1.92
CA TRP A 203 7.40 -1.14 1.34
C TRP A 203 7.22 0.34 1.69
N PRO A 204 8.21 0.99 2.30
CA PRO A 204 8.18 2.44 2.43
C PRO A 204 8.36 3.12 1.07
N THR A 205 7.60 4.18 0.82
CA THR A 205 7.69 4.98 -0.41
C THR A 205 8.56 6.23 -0.20
N VAL A 206 9.29 6.67 -1.22
CA VAL A 206 10.11 7.89 -1.15
C VAL A 206 9.21 9.08 -1.47
N GLN A 207 9.17 10.07 -0.59
CA GLN A 207 9.00 11.43 -1.11
C GLN A 207 10.35 11.90 -1.59
N ARG A 208 10.48 12.23 -2.88
CA ARG A 208 11.62 13.01 -3.33
C ARG A 208 11.52 14.33 -2.60
N GLY A 209 12.34 14.50 -1.56
CA GLY A 209 12.52 15.81 -0.95
C GLY A 209 12.82 16.78 -2.07
N THR A 210 12.12 17.89 -2.13
CA THR A 210 12.66 19.08 -2.77
C THR A 210 13.93 19.43 -2.00
N THR A 211 15.06 18.78 -2.29
CA THR A 211 16.31 19.51 -2.36
C THR A 211 16.02 20.68 -3.29
N ASP A 212 16.44 21.87 -2.89
CA ASP A 212 16.42 23.10 -3.69
C ASP A 212 17.12 22.87 -5.04
N ALA A 213 16.43 22.17 -5.95
CA ALA A 213 16.83 22.00 -7.31
C ALA A 213 16.41 23.29 -7.98
N GLU A 214 17.42 24.12 -8.21
CA GLU A 214 17.42 25.24 -9.14
C GLU A 214 16.50 24.91 -10.34
N PRO A 215 15.58 25.82 -10.73
CA PRO A 215 14.70 25.55 -11.85
C PRO A 215 15.55 25.16 -13.06
N PRO A 216 15.12 24.16 -13.86
CA PRO A 216 15.91 23.70 -14.99
C PRO A 216 16.22 24.90 -15.89
N SER A 217 17.51 25.20 -16.02
CA SER A 217 18.00 26.21 -16.96
C SER A 217 17.37 25.93 -18.32
N ALA A 218 16.82 26.96 -18.94
CA ALA A 218 16.15 26.90 -20.24
C ALA A 218 16.90 25.96 -21.20
N LEU A 219 16.15 25.02 -21.80
CA LEU A 219 16.65 24.12 -22.83
C LEU A 219 17.38 24.95 -23.92
N PRO A 220 18.56 24.53 -24.39
CA PRO A 220 19.24 25.22 -25.48
C PRO A 220 18.36 25.19 -26.72
N SER A 221 18.17 26.36 -27.34
CA SER A 221 17.47 26.52 -28.60
C SER A 221 18.19 25.69 -29.68
N TRP A 222 17.51 24.68 -30.23
CA TRP A 222 17.98 23.96 -31.39
C TRP A 222 17.78 24.86 -32.62
N SER A 223 18.79 25.66 -32.96
CA SER A 223 18.90 26.28 -34.27
C SER A 223 19.20 25.19 -35.30
N SER A 224 18.23 24.90 -36.15
CA SER A 224 18.35 24.05 -37.32
C SER A 224 19.40 24.60 -38.28
N GLY A 225 20.56 23.94 -38.35
CA GLY A 225 21.54 24.10 -39.42
C GLY A 225 21.74 22.74 -40.10
N TRP A 226 21.06 22.53 -41.22
CA TRP A 226 21.38 21.45 -42.16
C TRP A 226 22.51 21.92 -43.10
N PRO A 227 23.57 21.13 -43.32
CA PRO A 227 24.42 21.30 -44.48
C PRO A 227 24.13 20.22 -45.54
N GLY A 228 24.02 20.68 -46.80
CA GLY A 228 24.45 19.99 -48.03
C GLY A 228 23.73 18.71 -48.42
#